data_AF-A0A4R2AWP0-F1
#
_entry.id   AF-A0A4R2AWP0-F1
#
_cell.length_a   1.000
_cell.length_b   1.000
_cell.length_c   1.000
_cell.angle_alpha   90.00
_cell.angle_beta   90.00
_cell.angle_gamma   90.00
#
_symmetry.space_group_name_H-M   'P 1'
#
loop_
_entity.id
_entity.type
_entity.pdbx_description
1 polymer ?
#
loop_
_entity_poly.entity_id
_entity_poly.type
_entity_poly.pdbx_seq_one_letter_code
_entity_poly.pdbx_strand_id
1 'polypeptide(L)'
;MNYNQNHKIAQITSNTLIIGIDIAKHHHVARAQDYRGMELGSTCFFDNTQEGFRAFINWIHQIKESYEMESVITGMEPTGHYWLNLAHILKEEQIKFVTVNPLHVKHSKELDDNSPTKNDVKDAIVIAQLVKDGRNAEPTIPQGVFTDLRVAKKLRIY
;
A
#
# COMPACT_ATOMS: atom_id res chain seq x y z
N MET A 1 8.27 15.14 -18.00
CA MET A 1 7.70 14.84 -16.68
C MET A 1 6.19 14.94 -16.80
N ASN A 2 5.43 13.91 -16.40
CA ASN A 2 3.99 13.86 -16.61
C ASN A 2 3.31 14.82 -15.61
N TYR A 3 2.53 15.82 -16.06
CA TYR A 3 1.94 16.86 -15.20
C TYR A 3 1.18 16.28 -13.99
N ASN A 4 0.54 15.13 -14.20
CA ASN A 4 -0.19 14.38 -13.17
C ASN A 4 0.74 13.83 -12.07
N GLN A 5 1.97 13.43 -12.41
CA GLN A 5 2.93 12.90 -11.43
C GLN A 5 3.43 14.00 -10.48
N ASN A 6 3.77 15.19 -11.01
CA ASN A 6 4.19 16.32 -10.17
C ASN A 6 3.08 16.72 -9.19
N HIS A 7 1.82 16.70 -9.63
CA HIS A 7 0.68 16.96 -8.76
C HIS A 7 0.57 15.93 -7.61
N LYS A 8 0.79 14.64 -7.90
CA LYS A 8 0.80 13.59 -6.85
C LYS A 8 1.91 13.80 -5.83
N ILE A 9 3.12 14.12 -6.30
CA ILE A 9 4.26 14.38 -5.41
C ILE A 9 3.98 15.61 -4.54
N ALA A 10 3.42 16.68 -5.12
CA ALA A 10 3.11 17.92 -4.41
C ALA A 10 2.04 17.76 -3.30
N GLN A 11 1.24 16.69 -3.32
CA GLN A 11 0.29 16.38 -2.24
C GLN A 11 0.95 15.78 -1.00
N ILE A 12 2.19 15.28 -1.13
CA ILE A 12 2.94 14.71 -0.01
C ILE A 12 3.72 15.83 0.65
N THR A 13 3.43 16.07 1.93
CA THR A 13 4.03 17.12 2.75
C THR A 13 4.92 16.53 3.84
N SER A 14 5.61 17.40 4.59
CA SER A 14 6.41 17.01 5.76
C SER A 14 5.65 16.21 6.82
N ASN A 15 4.33 16.37 6.87
CA ASN A 15 3.44 15.75 7.86
C ASN A 15 2.57 14.64 7.23
N THR A 16 3.03 14.06 6.12
CA THR A 16 2.39 12.93 5.46
C THR A 16 3.07 11.63 5.84
N LEU A 17 2.32 10.72 6.47
CA LEU A 17 2.73 9.35 6.71
C LEU A 17 2.47 8.51 5.47
N ILE A 18 3.53 7.95 4.88
CA ILE A 18 3.45 7.07 3.72
C ILE A 18 3.60 5.63 4.20
N ILE A 19 2.63 4.77 3.86
CA ILE A 19 2.67 3.36 4.23
C ILE A 19 2.65 2.52 2.97
N GLY A 20 3.66 1.69 2.76
CA GLY A 20 3.62 0.66 1.73
C GLY A 20 3.18 -0.67 2.33
N ILE A 21 2.33 -1.38 1.60
CA ILE A 21 1.70 -2.63 2.04
C ILE A 21 1.92 -3.70 0.97
N ASP A 22 2.63 -4.75 1.35
CA ASP A 22 2.72 -5.97 0.56
C ASP A 22 1.57 -6.93 0.93
N ILE A 23 0.80 -7.33 -0.09
CA ILE A 23 -0.45 -8.08 0.07
C ILE A 23 -0.24 -9.54 -0.34
N ALA A 24 -0.23 -10.44 0.65
CA ALA A 24 -0.35 -11.88 0.40
C ALA A 24 -1.75 -12.42 0.74
N LYS A 25 -1.94 -13.73 0.55
CA LYS A 25 -3.22 -14.42 0.77
C LYS A 25 -3.68 -14.41 2.24
N HIS A 26 -2.74 -14.59 3.17
CA HIS A 26 -3.03 -14.82 4.59
C HIS A 26 -2.45 -13.71 5.49
N HIS A 27 -1.22 -13.30 5.23
CA HIS A 27 -0.49 -12.32 6.03
C HIS A 27 -0.05 -11.16 5.14
N HIS A 28 -0.28 -9.95 5.60
CA HIS A 28 0.15 -8.71 4.97
C HIS A 28 1.30 -8.11 5.76
N VAL A 29 2.17 -7.38 5.05
CA VAL A 29 3.30 -6.67 5.65
C VAL A 29 3.20 -5.20 5.31
N ALA A 30 3.31 -4.33 6.31
CA ALA A 30 3.35 -2.89 6.10
C ALA A 30 4.59 -2.24 6.71
N ARG A 31 5.10 -1.22 6.00
CA ARG A 31 6.18 -0.33 6.44
C ARG A 31 5.77 1.11 6.27
N ALA A 32 6.07 1.91 7.29
CA ALA A 32 5.82 3.34 7.32
C ALA A 32 7.10 4.11 7.04
N GLN A 33 6.97 5.24 6.36
CA GLN A 33 8.05 6.19 6.14
C GLN A 33 7.52 7.64 6.06
N ASP A 34 8.43 8.60 6.22
CA ASP A 34 8.13 10.01 5.99
C ASP A 34 8.22 10.39 4.49
N TYR A 35 7.95 11.67 4.21
CA TYR A 35 8.06 12.26 2.87
C TYR A 35 9.47 12.25 2.26
N ARG A 36 10.51 11.97 3.05
CA ARG A 36 11.90 11.83 2.59
C ARG A 36 12.23 10.37 2.28
N GLY A 37 11.41 9.43 2.76
CA GLY A 37 11.64 7.99 2.69
C GLY A 37 12.39 7.44 3.89
N MET A 38 12.43 8.16 5.01
CA MET A 38 12.99 7.65 6.25
C MET A 38 11.97 6.74 6.91
N GLU A 39 12.36 5.52 7.25
CA GLU A 39 11.50 4.55 7.89
C GLU A 39 11.05 5.02 9.28
N LEU A 40 9.75 4.85 9.58
CA LEU A 40 9.13 5.21 10.85
C LEU A 40 8.56 3.96 11.52
N GLY A 41 8.84 3.79 12.81
CA GLY A 41 8.31 2.67 13.59
C GLY A 41 8.74 1.26 13.14
N SER A 42 8.18 0.26 13.83
CA SER A 42 8.42 -1.16 13.55
C SER A 42 7.51 -1.70 12.46
N THR A 43 7.89 -2.83 11.86
CA THR A 43 7.12 -3.47 10.78
C THR A 43 5.79 -3.97 11.32
N CYS A 44 4.70 -3.71 10.58
CA CYS A 44 3.40 -4.28 10.89
C CYS A 44 3.21 -5.58 10.11
N PHE A 45 2.92 -6.66 10.83
CA PHE A 45 2.42 -7.91 10.25
C PHE A 45 0.97 -8.06 10.69
N PHE A 46 0.06 -8.27 9.74
CA PHE A 46 -1.36 -8.41 10.05
C PHE A 46 -2.05 -9.39 9.11
N ASP A 47 -3.09 -10.05 9.61
CA ASP A 47 -3.78 -11.10 8.89
C ASP A 47 -4.92 -10.54 8.03
N ASN A 48 -5.32 -11.27 6.99
CA ASN A 48 -6.52 -11.00 6.21
C ASN A 48 -7.80 -11.41 6.98
N THR A 49 -7.96 -10.86 8.18
CA THR A 49 -9.07 -11.05 9.12
C THR A 49 -9.50 -9.69 9.67
N GLN A 50 -10.71 -9.61 10.23
CA GLN A 50 -11.22 -8.37 10.81
C GLN A 50 -10.33 -7.88 11.96
N GLU A 51 -9.86 -8.79 12.82
CA GLU A 51 -8.95 -8.48 13.91
C GLU A 51 -7.59 -8.00 13.41
N GLY A 52 -7.07 -8.61 12.35
CA GLY A 52 -5.83 -8.20 11.69
C GLY A 52 -5.94 -6.78 11.12
N PHE A 53 -7.03 -6.48 10.42
CA PHE A 53 -7.28 -5.12 9.92
C PHE A 53 -7.43 -4.12 11.06
N ARG A 54 -8.14 -4.45 12.14
CA ARG A 54 -8.24 -3.56 13.32
C ARG A 54 -6.87 -3.28 13.94
N ALA A 55 -6.02 -4.31 14.06
CA ALA A 55 -4.66 -4.15 14.54
C ALA A 55 -3.83 -3.25 13.62
N PHE A 56 -3.99 -3.39 12.31
CA PHE A 56 -3.34 -2.53 11.32
C PHE A 56 -3.78 -1.07 11.45
N ILE A 57 -5.09 -0.78 11.56
CA ILE A 57 -5.60 0.58 11.75
C ILE A 57 -5.07 1.20 13.05
N ASN A 58 -5.07 0.45 14.15
CA ASN A 58 -4.49 0.91 15.41
C ASN A 58 -2.99 1.24 15.26
N TRP A 59 -2.24 0.41 14.54
CA TRP A 59 -0.83 0.66 14.25
C TRP A 59 -0.62 1.94 13.44
N ILE A 60 -1.48 2.23 12.44
CA ILE A 60 -1.45 3.50 11.70
C ILE A 60 -1.62 4.68 12.66
N HIS A 61 -2.64 4.63 13.52
CA HIS A 61 -2.92 5.71 14.46
C HIS A 61 -1.78 5.93 15.45
N GLN A 62 -1.18 4.86 15.96
CA GLN A 62 -0.03 4.94 16.86
C GLN A 62 1.18 5.63 16.21
N ILE A 63 1.52 5.27 14.97
CA ILE A 63 2.63 5.92 14.25
C ILE A 63 2.26 7.37 13.93
N LYS A 64 1.04 7.62 13.48
CA LYS A 64 0.56 8.96 13.16
C LYS A 64 0.71 9.90 14.36
N GLU A 65 0.30 9.44 15.54
CA GLU A 65 0.41 10.21 16.79
C GLU A 65 1.87 10.35 17.25
N SER A 66 2.64 9.26 17.27
CA SER A 66 4.03 9.25 17.77
C SER A 66 4.97 10.16 16.97
N TYR A 67 4.66 10.38 15.70
CA TYR A 67 5.48 11.18 14.78
C TYR A 67 4.77 12.46 14.30
N GLU A 68 3.66 12.86 14.95
CA GLU A 68 2.95 14.12 14.67
C GLU A 68 2.55 14.30 13.19
N MET A 69 2.11 13.21 12.57
CA MET A 69 1.68 13.20 11.17
C MET A 69 0.21 13.62 11.06
N GLU A 70 -0.12 14.44 10.08
CA GLU A 70 -1.48 14.98 9.90
C GLU A 70 -2.30 14.12 8.93
N SER A 71 -1.64 13.59 7.91
CA SER A 71 -2.27 12.81 6.85
C SER A 71 -1.59 11.46 6.64
N VAL A 72 -2.34 10.51 6.09
CA VAL A 72 -1.87 9.15 5.81
C VAL A 72 -2.19 8.82 4.36
N ILE A 73 -1.21 8.27 3.65
CA ILE A 73 -1.40 7.66 2.35
C ILE A 73 -0.84 6.24 2.37
N THR A 74 -1.68 5.29 2.02
CA THR A 74 -1.30 3.88 1.90
C THR A 74 -1.11 3.50 0.44
N GLY A 75 -0.09 2.72 0.13
CA GLY A 75 0.17 2.13 -1.17
C GLY A 75 0.13 0.62 -1.09
N MET A 76 -0.48 -0.02 -2.08
CA MET A 76 -0.48 -1.48 -2.18
C MET A 76 -0.29 -1.95 -3.62
N GLU A 77 0.35 -3.10 -3.78
CA GLU A 77 0.32 -3.84 -5.04
C GLU A 77 -0.95 -4.71 -5.07
N PRO A 78 -1.83 -4.55 -6.07
CA PRO A 78 -3.04 -5.36 -6.17
C PRO A 78 -2.73 -6.80 -6.60
N THR A 79 -2.48 -7.67 -5.63
CA THR A 79 -2.26 -9.11 -5.83
C THR A 79 -3.59 -9.88 -5.70
N GLY A 80 -4.07 -10.44 -6.81
CA GLY A 80 -5.32 -11.21 -6.81
C GLY A 80 -6.54 -10.39 -6.39
N HIS A 81 -7.38 -10.95 -5.51
CA HIS A 81 -8.57 -10.28 -4.95
C HIS A 81 -8.40 -9.89 -3.47
N TYR A 82 -7.29 -10.27 -2.83
CA TYR A 82 -7.10 -10.09 -1.38
C TYR A 82 -7.02 -8.62 -0.95
N TRP A 83 -6.48 -7.76 -1.82
CA TRP A 83 -6.39 -6.32 -1.57
C TRP A 83 -7.77 -5.64 -1.47
N LEU A 84 -8.85 -6.24 -1.99
CA LEU A 84 -10.18 -5.64 -1.98
C LEU A 84 -10.73 -5.50 -0.55
N ASN A 85 -10.50 -6.50 0.31
CA ASN A 85 -10.92 -6.45 1.71
C ASN A 85 -10.25 -5.25 2.41
N LEU A 86 -8.94 -5.12 2.24
CA LEU A 86 -8.18 -4.01 2.78
C LEU A 86 -8.65 -2.66 2.23
N ALA A 87 -8.91 -2.57 0.91
CA ALA A 87 -9.40 -1.35 0.28
C ALA A 87 -10.78 -0.92 0.82
N HIS A 88 -11.66 -1.88 1.14
CA HIS A 88 -12.94 -1.59 1.78
C HIS A 88 -12.75 -1.02 3.19
N ILE A 89 -11.92 -1.65 4.02
CA ILE A 89 -11.62 -1.15 5.38
C ILE A 89 -11.00 0.24 5.33
N LEU A 90 -9.99 0.46 4.49
CA LEU A 90 -9.33 1.78 4.36
C LEU A 90 -10.31 2.86 3.91
N LYS A 91 -11.27 2.52 3.05
CA LYS A 91 -12.34 3.43 2.63
C LYS A 91 -13.29 3.77 3.79
N GLU A 92 -13.69 2.78 4.59
CA GLU A 92 -14.54 2.99 5.77
C GLU A 92 -13.86 3.88 6.82
N GLU A 93 -12.55 3.68 7.04
CA GLU A 93 -11.72 4.49 7.93
C GLU A 93 -11.30 5.85 7.33
N GLN A 94 -11.75 6.17 6.11
CA GLN A 94 -11.41 7.39 5.37
C GLN A 94 -9.89 7.62 5.20
N ILE A 95 -9.11 6.53 5.14
CA ILE A 95 -7.67 6.57 4.89
C ILE A 95 -7.44 6.54 3.38
N LYS A 96 -6.64 7.49 2.89
CA LYS A 96 -6.28 7.52 1.47
C LYS A 96 -5.45 6.29 1.11
N PHE A 97 -5.82 5.64 0.01
CA PHE A 97 -5.09 4.48 -0.49
C PHE A 97 -4.94 4.54 -2.01
N VAL A 98 -3.77 4.12 -2.48
CA VAL A 98 -3.40 4.10 -3.89
C VAL A 98 -2.84 2.73 -4.28
N THR A 99 -2.86 2.43 -5.57
CA THR A 99 -2.25 1.21 -6.11
C THR A 99 -0.96 1.54 -6.84
N VAL A 100 0.02 0.65 -6.74
CA VAL A 100 1.25 0.69 -7.53
C VAL A 100 1.25 -0.44 -8.56
N ASN A 101 1.99 -0.24 -9.66
CA ASN A 101 2.07 -1.24 -10.71
C ASN A 101 3.05 -2.36 -10.31
N PRO A 102 2.65 -3.65 -10.34
CA PRO A 102 3.52 -4.80 -10.12
C PRO A 102 4.85 -4.76 -10.89
N LEU A 103 4.83 -4.27 -12.13
CA LEU A 103 6.03 -4.17 -12.95
C LEU A 103 7.03 -3.14 -12.40
N HIS A 104 6.52 -2.03 -11.85
CA HIS A 104 7.38 -1.03 -11.22
C HIS A 104 7.99 -1.54 -9.92
N VAL A 105 7.20 -2.29 -9.13
CA VAL A 105 7.67 -2.94 -7.91
C VAL A 105 8.81 -3.91 -8.25
N LYS A 106 8.63 -4.77 -9.27
CA LYS A 106 9.68 -5.68 -9.74
C LYS A 106 10.95 -4.97 -10.20
N HIS A 107 10.84 -3.97 -11.08
CA HIS A 107 12.03 -3.25 -11.58
C HIS A 107 12.76 -2.48 -10.48
N SER A 108 12.04 -1.94 -9.48
CA SER A 108 12.67 -1.29 -8.34
C SER A 108 13.48 -2.28 -7.49
N LYS A 109 12.97 -3.51 -7.29
CA LYS A 109 13.71 -4.55 -6.56
C LYS A 109 15.04 -4.88 -7.22
N GLU A 110 15.08 -5.00 -8.55
CA GLU A 110 16.30 -5.33 -9.30
C GLU A 110 17.45 -4.34 -9.06
N LEU A 111 17.15 -3.11 -8.62
CA LEU A 111 18.16 -2.09 -8.29
C LEU A 111 18.69 -2.20 -6.85
N ASP A 112 17.87 -2.69 -5.93
CA ASP A 112 18.13 -2.68 -4.48
C ASP A 112 18.55 -4.06 -3.92
N ASP A 113 18.47 -5.13 -4.71
CA ASP A 113 18.61 -6.50 -4.22
C ASP A 113 20.07 -6.93 -3.99
N ASN A 114 20.67 -6.40 -2.92
CA ASN A 114 22.03 -6.74 -2.47
C ASN A 114 22.08 -7.35 -1.05
N SER A 115 20.94 -7.78 -0.47
CA SER A 115 20.88 -8.23 0.93
C SER A 115 19.90 -9.39 1.18
N PRO A 116 20.18 -10.32 2.11
CA PRO A 116 19.35 -11.51 2.39
C PRO A 116 18.12 -11.28 3.30
N THR A 117 17.67 -10.04 3.52
CA THR A 117 16.46 -9.75 4.33
C THR A 117 15.16 -10.27 3.70
N LYS A 118 14.15 -10.59 4.53
CA LYS A 118 12.83 -11.11 4.12
C LYS A 118 12.20 -10.22 3.02
N ASN A 119 11.81 -10.84 1.91
CA ASN A 119 11.31 -10.15 0.71
C ASN A 119 10.08 -9.28 1.00
N ASP A 120 9.10 -9.77 1.76
CA ASP A 120 7.84 -9.05 2.02
C ASP A 120 8.04 -7.66 2.68
N VAL A 121 9.08 -7.52 3.53
CA VAL A 121 9.41 -6.24 4.16
C VAL A 121 10.04 -5.26 3.17
N LYS A 122 10.92 -5.75 2.30
CA LYS A 122 11.51 -4.94 1.22
C LYS A 122 10.41 -4.48 0.25
N ASP A 123 9.48 -5.38 -0.05
CA ASP A 123 8.37 -5.12 -0.96
C ASP A 123 7.50 -3.97 -0.43
N ALA A 124 7.17 -3.98 0.86
CA ALA A 124 6.48 -2.88 1.52
C ALA A 124 7.26 -1.55 1.42
N ILE A 125 8.58 -1.55 1.60
CA ILE A 125 9.43 -0.34 1.46
C ILE A 125 9.41 0.18 0.02
N VAL A 126 9.58 -0.71 -0.96
CA VAL A 126 9.55 -0.37 -2.39
C VAL A 126 8.20 0.23 -2.78
N ILE A 127 7.10 -0.35 -2.30
CA ILE A 127 5.76 0.18 -2.56
C ILE A 127 5.61 1.59 -1.97
N ALA A 128 6.06 1.82 -0.73
CA ALA A 128 6.03 3.14 -0.10
C ALA A 128 6.85 4.16 -0.93
N GLN A 129 8.03 3.76 -1.40
CA GLN A 129 8.90 4.59 -2.24
C GLN A 129 8.23 4.97 -3.57
N LEU A 130 7.54 4.04 -4.23
CA LEU A 130 6.77 4.33 -5.45
C LEU A 130 5.60 5.29 -5.19
N VAL A 131 4.96 5.22 -4.02
CA VAL A 131 3.94 6.20 -3.62
C VAL A 131 4.56 7.59 -3.48
N LYS A 132 5.68 7.70 -2.75
CA LYS A 132 6.44 8.95 -2.57
C LYS A 132 6.79 9.59 -3.91
N ASP A 133 7.20 8.78 -4.88
CA ASP A 133 7.62 9.24 -6.21
C ASP A 133 6.45 9.54 -7.17
N GLY A 134 5.20 9.48 -6.69
CA GLY A 134 4.00 9.71 -7.48
C GLY A 134 3.73 8.64 -8.54
N ARG A 135 4.38 7.47 -8.46
CA ARG A 135 4.27 6.33 -9.39
C ARG A 135 3.12 5.38 -8.99
N ASN A 136 2.00 5.97 -8.59
CA ASN A 136 0.82 5.29 -8.09
C ASN A 136 -0.43 5.70 -8.89
N ALA A 137 -1.55 5.02 -8.69
CA ALA A 137 -2.84 5.34 -9.28
C ALA A 137 -3.97 5.18 -8.26
N GLU A 138 -4.96 6.06 -8.33
CA GLU A 138 -6.20 5.95 -7.55
C GLU A 138 -6.98 4.70 -8.02
N PRO A 139 -7.23 3.72 -7.15
CA PRO A 139 -7.89 2.49 -7.53
C PRO A 139 -9.39 2.71 -7.74
N THR A 140 -9.92 2.08 -8.79
CA THR A 140 -11.38 1.94 -8.95
C THR A 140 -11.83 0.69 -8.21
N ILE A 141 -12.44 0.84 -7.02
CA ILE A 141 -13.09 -0.28 -6.33
C ILE A 141 -14.36 -0.64 -7.11
N PRO A 142 -14.50 -1.88 -7.62
CA PRO A 142 -15.74 -2.34 -8.22
C PRO A 142 -16.86 -2.28 -7.17
N GLN A 143 -17.96 -1.57 -7.45
CA GLN A 143 -19.15 -1.56 -6.60
C GLN A 143 -20.23 -2.48 -7.20
N GLY A 144 -20.81 -3.38 -6.41
CA GLY A 144 -21.95 -4.22 -6.78
C GLY A 144 -21.61 -5.44 -7.67
N VAL A 145 -22.60 -5.91 -8.45
CA VAL A 145 -22.64 -7.15 -9.29
C VAL A 145 -21.44 -7.32 -10.27
N PHE A 146 -20.59 -6.31 -10.40
CA PHE A 146 -19.34 -6.36 -11.20
C PHE A 146 -18.16 -7.05 -10.50
N THR A 147 -18.25 -7.34 -9.19
CA THR A 147 -17.26 -8.16 -8.48
C THR A 147 -17.20 -9.57 -9.08
N ASP A 148 -18.36 -10.16 -9.41
CA ASP A 148 -18.44 -11.53 -9.92
C ASP A 148 -17.95 -11.66 -11.36
N LEU A 149 -18.20 -10.68 -12.22
CA LEU A 149 -17.86 -10.74 -13.64
C LEU A 149 -16.35 -10.66 -13.92
N ARG A 150 -15.57 -9.93 -13.11
CA ARG A 150 -14.10 -9.88 -13.26
C ARG A 150 -13.41 -11.12 -12.68
N VAL A 151 -13.94 -11.69 -11.60
CA VAL A 151 -13.46 -12.97 -11.04
C VAL A 151 -13.74 -14.10 -12.03
N ALA A 152 -14.95 -14.16 -12.60
CA ALA A 152 -15.33 -15.17 -13.59
C ALA A 152 -14.50 -15.11 -14.88
N LYS A 153 -14.07 -13.91 -15.33
CA LYS A 153 -13.25 -13.77 -16.54
C LYS A 153 -11.81 -14.30 -16.34
N LYS A 154 -11.28 -14.28 -15.11
CA LYS A 154 -9.96 -14.87 -14.78
C LYS A 154 -10.00 -16.40 -14.64
N LEU A 155 -11.15 -16.99 -14.36
CA LEU A 155 -11.33 -18.44 -14.21
C LEU A 155 -11.58 -19.17 -15.54
N ARG A 156 -11.71 -18.45 -16.66
CA ARG A 156 -12.06 -19.01 -17.99
C ARG A 156 -10.90 -19.13 -18.97
N ILE A 157 -9.65 -19.04 -18.50
CA ILE A 157 -8.47 -19.34 -19.32
C ILE A 157 -7.69 -20.46 -18.62
N TYR A 158 -8.21 -21.69 -18.75
CA TYR A 158 -7.48 -22.96 -18.82
C TYR A 158 -8.37 -23.96 -19.54
#